data_AF-A0A941YS70-F1
#
_entry.id   AF-A0A941YS70-F1
#
_cell.length_a   1.000
_cell.length_b   1.000
_cell.length_c   1.000
_cell.angle_alpha   90.00
_cell.angle_beta   90.00
_cell.angle_gamma   90.00
#
_symmetry.space_group_name_H-M   'P 1'
#
loop_
_entity.id
_entity.type
_entity.pdbx_description
1 polymer ?
#
loop_
_entity_poly.entity_id
_entity_poly.type
_entity_poly.pdbx_seq_one_letter_code
_entity_poly.pdbx_strand_id
1 'polypeptide(L)'
;MGWLTRYRLRSFLRHSFWLYPSIALLGAWIFGRLVGFYAADIELHFFQTRSTEGARAVVGALAASMLTFVVYSVSALLLAVQLASGQITPRLINLTFGRWTMKAATSAFVFAFCLSVVALANVSDDGRYDALVLLAVVVNVFSLIVFLWFVQEVGTGLRPVAILQYLYAEGRKAMDGVYEGTFDPAATQSAAQELPLPSTGRVVVRKGASGTFLAFGRRDLVALAIKAQCTIELIPQVGDFVSTDDPLARIYPATAKVEEAILNDMVAFGPERTMEQDPMFAFRIMVDIGARALSPAINDPTTAVLAIDQIHRLLRYAGFRNIGTGRVYDRDGRLRLIFPTPAWDDIVDLALTELRQFGGGSIQVARRTKAMLEHLIATLPPARTAALRRELVTLESGIARNFAEPDDRRRANFADFQGLGGSSARSDEL
;
A
#
# COMPACT_ATOMS: atom_id res chain seq x y z
N MET A 1 -23.89 10.77 -6.50
CA MET A 1 -22.90 10.64 -5.42
C MET A 1 -21.59 11.25 -5.91
N GLY A 2 -21.02 12.21 -5.17
CA GLY A 2 -19.78 12.90 -5.53
C GLY A 2 -18.58 11.97 -5.68
N TRP A 3 -17.50 12.42 -6.34
CA TRP A 3 -16.29 11.61 -6.47
C TRP A 3 -15.62 11.44 -5.10
N LEU A 4 -15.46 12.52 -4.33
CA LEU A 4 -14.86 12.47 -3.00
C LEU A 4 -15.64 11.57 -2.05
N THR A 5 -16.98 11.55 -2.13
CA THR A 5 -17.79 10.64 -1.31
C THR A 5 -17.53 9.17 -1.67
N ARG A 6 -17.45 8.85 -2.96
CA ARG A 6 -17.12 7.49 -3.43
C ARG A 6 -15.70 7.09 -3.02
N TYR A 7 -14.74 8.01 -3.12
CA TYR A 7 -13.36 7.81 -2.68
C TYR A 7 -13.29 7.53 -1.17
N ARG A 8 -13.91 8.38 -0.34
CA ARG A 8 -13.98 8.21 1.12
C ARG A 8 -14.65 6.90 1.50
N LEU A 9 -15.76 6.54 0.84
CA LEU A 9 -16.43 5.27 1.09
C LEU A 9 -15.55 4.08 0.72
N ARG A 10 -14.93 4.09 -0.46
CA ARG A 10 -14.02 3.03 -0.89
C ARG A 10 -12.82 2.89 0.05
N SER A 11 -12.23 4.01 0.45
CA SER A 11 -11.13 4.07 1.41
C SER A 11 -11.56 3.51 2.76
N PHE A 12 -12.73 3.93 3.28
CA PHE A 12 -13.30 3.40 4.52
C PHE A 12 -13.52 1.89 4.44
N LEU A 13 -14.15 1.36 3.38
CA LEU A 13 -14.37 -0.08 3.20
C LEU A 13 -13.04 -0.87 3.12
N ARG A 14 -12.03 -0.30 2.47
CA ARG A 14 -10.71 -0.94 2.28
C ARG A 14 -9.88 -0.92 3.56
N HIS A 15 -9.91 0.16 4.34
CA HIS A 15 -9.06 0.33 5.52
C HIS A 15 -9.76 0.04 6.85
N SER A 16 -11.09 -0.09 6.86
CA SER A 16 -11.82 -0.45 8.07
C SER A 16 -11.53 -1.89 8.48
N PHE A 17 -10.99 -2.04 9.70
CA PHE A 17 -10.75 -3.34 10.32
C PHE A 17 -12.05 -3.93 10.90
N TRP A 18 -12.85 -3.11 11.57
CA TRP A 18 -14.06 -3.49 12.31
C TRP A 18 -15.27 -3.82 11.44
N LEU A 19 -15.35 -3.28 10.22
CA LEU A 19 -16.52 -3.48 9.36
C LEU A 19 -16.83 -4.96 9.08
N TYR A 20 -15.82 -5.76 8.74
CA TYR A 20 -16.02 -7.17 8.41
C TYR A 20 -16.44 -8.01 9.64
N PRO A 21 -15.77 -7.87 10.81
CA PRO A 21 -16.26 -8.45 12.05
C PRO A 21 -17.69 -8.03 12.43
N SER A 22 -18.06 -6.75 12.22
CA SER A 22 -19.43 -6.28 12.48
C SER A 22 -20.46 -6.92 11.53
N ILE A 23 -20.11 -7.09 10.25
CA ILE A 23 -20.96 -7.82 9.29
C ILE A 23 -21.06 -9.29 9.70
N ALA A 24 -19.97 -9.90 10.15
CA ALA A 24 -19.95 -11.29 10.61
C ALA A 24 -20.82 -11.51 11.86
N LEU A 25 -20.87 -10.53 12.77
CA LEU A 25 -21.77 -10.54 13.93
C LEU A 25 -23.26 -10.60 13.48
N LEU A 26 -23.66 -9.70 12.59
CA LEU A 26 -25.02 -9.70 12.04
C LEU A 26 -25.31 -10.97 11.24
N GLY A 27 -24.33 -11.42 10.46
CA GLY A 27 -24.40 -12.65 9.68
C GLY A 27 -24.63 -13.88 10.56
N ALA A 28 -23.91 -14.02 11.67
CA ALA A 28 -24.09 -15.13 12.61
C ALA A 28 -25.48 -15.13 13.26
N TRP A 29 -26.00 -13.95 13.61
CA TRP A 29 -27.34 -13.83 14.17
C TRP A 29 -28.43 -14.21 13.17
N ILE A 30 -28.37 -13.70 11.94
CA ILE A 30 -29.30 -14.05 10.86
C ILE A 30 -29.19 -15.55 10.54
N PHE A 31 -27.97 -16.05 10.41
CA PHE A 31 -27.71 -17.45 10.11
C PHE A 31 -28.27 -18.39 11.19
N GLY A 32 -28.04 -18.07 12.47
CA GLY A 32 -28.60 -18.84 13.57
C GLY A 32 -30.14 -18.85 13.58
N ARG A 33 -30.78 -17.73 13.23
CA ARG A 33 -32.24 -17.66 13.06
C ARG A 33 -32.74 -18.52 11.90
N LEU A 34 -32.05 -18.49 10.77
CA LEU A 34 -32.40 -19.30 9.59
C LEU A 34 -32.24 -20.79 9.89
N VAL A 35 -31.13 -21.21 10.52
CA VAL A 35 -30.92 -22.59 10.94
C VAL A 35 -32.00 -23.00 11.93
N GLY A 36 -32.31 -22.18 12.93
CA GLY A 36 -33.39 -22.45 13.88
C GLY A 36 -34.79 -22.51 13.24
N PHE A 37 -35.01 -21.86 12.09
CA PHE A 37 -36.28 -21.92 11.37
C PHE A 37 -36.38 -23.13 10.44
N TYR A 38 -35.32 -23.45 9.70
CA TYR A 38 -35.34 -24.49 8.66
C TYR A 38 -34.87 -25.87 9.16
N ALA A 39 -34.03 -25.90 10.19
CA ALA A 39 -33.42 -27.13 10.71
C ALA A 39 -33.94 -27.48 12.12
N ALA A 40 -35.03 -26.84 12.55
CA ALA A 40 -35.62 -27.06 13.87
C ALA A 40 -36.03 -28.52 14.11
N ASP A 41 -36.52 -29.18 13.06
CA ASP A 41 -37.07 -30.54 13.14
C ASP A 41 -36.11 -31.61 12.57
N ILE A 42 -34.83 -31.26 12.31
CA ILE A 42 -33.84 -32.23 11.82
C ILE A 42 -33.33 -33.07 12.98
N GLU A 43 -33.80 -34.31 13.08
CA GLU A 43 -33.29 -35.28 14.05
C GLU A 43 -31.87 -35.75 13.68
N LEU A 44 -30.88 -35.33 14.45
CA LEU A 44 -29.49 -35.77 14.29
C LEU A 44 -29.21 -36.98 15.18
N HIS A 45 -29.56 -38.18 14.70
CA HIS A 45 -29.38 -39.43 15.46
C HIS A 45 -27.93 -39.71 15.92
N PHE A 46 -26.92 -39.14 15.24
CA PHE A 46 -25.51 -39.28 15.62
C PHE A 46 -25.04 -38.26 16.66
N PHE A 47 -25.80 -37.20 16.89
CA PHE A 47 -25.45 -36.09 17.77
C PHE A 47 -26.65 -35.71 18.65
N GLN A 48 -27.21 -36.70 19.35
CA GLN A 48 -28.15 -36.42 20.44
C GLN A 48 -27.34 -35.97 21.66
N THR A 49 -27.39 -34.68 21.97
CA THR A 49 -26.93 -34.18 23.26
C THR A 49 -27.78 -34.85 24.34
N ARG A 50 -27.23 -35.89 25.00
CA ARG A 50 -27.95 -36.72 25.98
C ARG A 50 -28.48 -35.94 27.18
N SER A 51 -28.05 -34.70 27.39
CA SER A 51 -28.63 -33.75 28.35
C SER A 51 -28.51 -32.31 27.85
N THR A 52 -29.56 -31.51 28.05
CA THR A 52 -29.56 -30.06 27.74
C THR A 52 -28.56 -29.28 28.58
N GLU A 53 -28.33 -29.71 29.81
CA GLU A 53 -27.29 -29.17 30.68
C GLU A 53 -25.89 -29.37 30.07
N GLY A 54 -25.62 -30.55 29.49
CA GLY A 54 -24.37 -30.82 28.77
C GLY A 54 -24.21 -29.93 27.54
N ALA A 55 -25.28 -29.75 26.75
CA ALA A 55 -25.26 -28.84 25.59
C ALA A 55 -24.97 -27.39 26.00
N ARG A 56 -25.66 -26.87 27.03
CA ARG A 56 -25.42 -25.52 27.58
C ARG A 56 -23.99 -25.37 28.08
N ALA A 57 -23.46 -26.37 28.79
CA ALA A 57 -22.10 -26.36 29.30
C ALA A 57 -21.07 -26.30 28.17
N VAL A 58 -21.22 -27.16 27.14
CA VAL A 58 -20.29 -27.20 25.99
C VAL A 58 -20.35 -25.90 25.20
N VAL A 59 -21.55 -25.44 24.80
CA VAL A 59 -21.69 -24.21 24.01
C VAL A 59 -21.27 -22.98 24.81
N GLY A 60 -21.54 -22.94 26.12
CA GLY A 60 -21.08 -21.90 27.02
C GLY A 60 -19.55 -21.85 27.12
N ALA A 61 -18.90 -23.01 27.26
CA ALA A 61 -17.44 -23.11 27.26
C ALA A 61 -16.83 -22.66 25.92
N LEU A 62 -17.45 -23.06 24.79
CA LEU A 62 -17.04 -22.63 23.46
C LEU A 62 -17.18 -21.12 23.27
N ALA A 63 -18.32 -20.53 23.66
CA ALA A 63 -18.52 -19.08 23.61
C ALA A 63 -17.47 -18.33 24.44
N ALA A 64 -17.17 -18.79 25.66
CA ALA A 64 -16.12 -18.21 26.50
C ALA A 64 -14.74 -18.31 25.83
N SER A 65 -14.39 -19.47 25.26
CA SER A 65 -13.11 -19.68 24.57
C SER A 65 -12.95 -18.79 23.32
N MET A 66 -14.03 -18.58 22.56
CA MET A 66 -14.00 -17.71 21.38
C MET A 66 -13.82 -16.25 21.75
N LEU A 67 -14.40 -15.80 22.87
CA LEU A 67 -14.14 -14.45 23.36
C LEU A 67 -12.65 -14.27 23.65
N THR A 68 -11.99 -15.27 24.23
CA THR A 68 -10.52 -15.27 24.41
C THR A 68 -9.77 -15.18 23.09
N PHE A 69 -10.18 -15.91 22.04
CA PHE A 69 -9.56 -15.80 20.71
C PHE A 69 -9.75 -14.42 20.06
N VAL A 70 -10.93 -13.80 20.21
CA VAL A 70 -11.16 -12.43 19.73
C VAL A 70 -10.25 -11.44 20.47
N VAL A 71 -10.17 -11.52 21.80
CA VAL A 71 -9.29 -10.65 22.61
C VAL A 71 -7.82 -10.87 22.27
N TYR A 72 -7.39 -12.12 22.09
CA TYR A 72 -6.03 -12.46 21.71
C TYR A 72 -5.70 -11.93 20.31
N SER A 73 -6.59 -12.10 19.34
CA SER A 73 -6.34 -11.65 17.97
C SER A 73 -6.25 -10.11 17.87
N VAL A 74 -7.09 -9.37 18.61
CA VAL A 74 -6.95 -7.91 18.70
C VAL A 74 -5.63 -7.53 19.39
N SER A 75 -5.27 -8.19 20.49
CA SER A 75 -4.01 -7.94 21.21
C SER A 75 -2.78 -8.22 20.33
N ALA A 76 -2.77 -9.33 19.59
CA ALA A 76 -1.71 -9.70 18.68
C ALA A 76 -1.56 -8.70 17.51
N LEU A 77 -2.68 -8.17 16.99
CA LEU A 77 -2.64 -7.12 15.96
C LEU A 77 -2.10 -5.80 16.51
N LEU A 78 -2.48 -5.40 17.72
CA LEU A 78 -1.93 -4.21 18.37
C LEU A 78 -0.42 -4.35 18.61
N LEU A 79 0.02 -5.53 19.08
CA LEU A 79 1.44 -5.83 19.22
C LEU A 79 2.17 -5.79 17.87
N ALA A 80 1.57 -6.35 16.81
CA ALA A 80 2.12 -6.30 15.47
C ALA A 80 2.29 -4.86 14.95
N VAL A 81 1.31 -3.98 15.21
CA VAL A 81 1.39 -2.55 14.88
C VAL A 81 2.47 -1.86 15.69
N GLN A 82 2.58 -2.14 16.99
CA GLN A 82 3.61 -1.59 17.85
C GLN A 82 5.02 -2.00 17.38
N LEU A 83 5.22 -3.27 17.02
CA LEU A 83 6.48 -3.77 16.46
C LEU A 83 6.78 -3.18 15.09
N ALA A 84 5.79 -3.07 14.20
CA ALA A 84 5.99 -2.47 12.89
C ALA A 84 6.40 -0.99 12.97
N SER A 85 5.75 -0.21 13.84
CA SER A 85 6.12 1.19 14.09
C SER A 85 7.51 1.28 14.74
N GLY A 86 7.74 0.44 15.74
CA GLY A 86 8.95 0.43 16.57
C GLY A 86 10.19 -0.18 15.90
N GLN A 87 10.07 -1.05 14.90
CA GLN A 87 11.21 -1.72 14.26
C GLN A 87 11.38 -1.34 12.79
N ILE A 88 10.31 -0.96 12.08
CA ILE A 88 10.33 -0.74 10.64
C ILE A 88 10.08 0.74 10.34
N THR A 89 8.82 1.21 10.33
CA THR A 89 8.51 2.64 10.18
C THR A 89 7.07 2.94 10.64
N PRO A 90 6.83 4.08 11.32
CA PRO A 90 5.48 4.50 11.70
C PRO A 90 4.50 4.62 10.53
N ARG A 91 5.01 4.83 9.31
CA ARG A 91 4.21 4.96 8.08
C ARG A 91 3.52 3.65 7.66
N LEU A 92 3.81 2.52 8.33
CA LEU A 92 3.28 1.21 8.01
C LEU A 92 2.02 0.82 8.82
N ILE A 93 1.59 1.63 9.79
CA ILE A 93 0.48 1.30 10.72
C ILE A 93 -0.81 0.94 9.96
N ASN A 94 -1.14 1.72 8.93
CA ASN A 94 -2.36 1.52 8.14
C ASN A 94 -2.30 0.28 7.22
N LEU A 95 -1.12 -0.30 6.98
CA LEU A 95 -0.94 -1.48 6.14
C LEU A 95 -1.30 -2.77 6.88
N THR A 96 -1.01 -2.85 8.19
CA THR A 96 -1.32 -4.04 9.00
C THR A 96 -2.81 -4.31 9.08
N PHE A 97 -3.63 -3.27 9.31
CA PHE A 97 -5.09 -3.38 9.36
C PHE A 97 -5.76 -3.55 7.99
N GLY A 98 -5.07 -3.22 6.91
CA GLY A 98 -5.59 -3.35 5.54
C GLY A 98 -5.61 -4.77 4.99
N ARG A 99 -4.89 -5.72 5.61
CA ARG A 99 -4.75 -7.09 5.10
C ARG A 99 -6.05 -7.88 5.22
N TRP A 100 -6.50 -8.43 4.08
CA TRP A 100 -7.70 -9.26 4.01
C TRP A 100 -7.63 -10.46 4.96
N THR A 101 -6.47 -11.10 5.09
CA THR A 101 -6.29 -12.30 5.92
C THR A 101 -6.61 -12.03 7.40
N MET A 102 -6.16 -10.89 7.93
CA MET A 102 -6.45 -10.47 9.30
C MET A 102 -7.94 -10.22 9.52
N LYS A 103 -8.60 -9.54 8.56
CA LYS A 103 -10.03 -9.26 8.62
C LYS A 103 -10.86 -10.53 8.56
N ALA A 104 -10.48 -11.48 7.70
CA ALA A 104 -11.16 -12.75 7.55
C ALA A 104 -11.05 -13.60 8.83
N ALA A 105 -9.86 -13.71 9.41
CA ALA A 105 -9.65 -14.46 10.66
C ALA A 105 -10.45 -13.87 11.83
N THR A 106 -10.35 -12.56 12.07
CA THR A 106 -11.13 -11.91 13.15
C THR A 106 -12.63 -12.02 12.91
N SER A 107 -13.09 -11.92 11.66
CA SER A 107 -14.51 -12.12 11.32
C SER A 107 -14.97 -13.54 11.61
N ALA A 108 -14.14 -14.55 11.33
CA ALA A 108 -14.45 -15.95 11.65
C ALA A 108 -14.56 -16.18 13.17
N PHE A 109 -13.68 -15.59 13.98
CA PHE A 109 -13.75 -15.69 15.45
C PHE A 109 -15.01 -15.00 16.00
N VAL A 110 -15.33 -13.80 15.52
CA VAL A 110 -16.55 -13.08 15.92
C VAL A 110 -17.82 -13.81 15.48
N PHE A 111 -17.80 -14.41 14.28
CA PHE A 111 -18.89 -15.25 13.79
C PHE A 111 -19.10 -16.48 14.69
N ALA A 112 -18.01 -17.23 14.97
CA ALA A 112 -18.06 -18.42 15.83
C ALA A 112 -18.54 -18.08 17.25
N PHE A 113 -18.04 -16.98 17.82
CA PHE A 113 -18.49 -16.45 19.11
C PHE A 113 -20.00 -16.18 19.10
N CYS A 114 -20.47 -15.38 18.13
CA CYS A 114 -21.87 -14.97 18.06
C CYS A 114 -22.80 -16.17 17.81
N LEU A 115 -22.40 -17.09 16.91
CA LEU A 115 -23.14 -18.32 16.66
C LEU A 115 -23.25 -19.18 17.94
N SER A 116 -22.18 -19.24 18.75
CA SER A 116 -22.20 -19.95 20.04
C SER A 116 -23.15 -19.29 21.03
N VAL A 117 -23.20 -17.96 21.11
CA VAL A 117 -24.16 -17.24 21.96
C VAL A 117 -25.59 -17.47 21.49
N VAL A 118 -25.85 -17.43 20.18
CA VAL A 118 -27.17 -17.71 19.61
C VAL A 118 -27.57 -19.16 19.86
N ALA A 119 -26.67 -20.13 19.68
CA ALA A 119 -26.92 -21.52 20.02
C ALA A 119 -27.25 -21.68 21.50
N LEU A 120 -26.46 -21.07 22.40
CA LEU A 120 -26.67 -21.11 23.86
C LEU A 120 -28.05 -20.56 24.25
N ALA A 121 -28.47 -19.45 23.65
CA ALA A 121 -29.75 -18.82 23.93
C ALA A 121 -30.96 -19.66 23.46
N ASN A 122 -30.76 -20.60 22.53
CA ASN A 122 -31.82 -21.45 21.98
C ASN A 122 -31.75 -22.89 22.48
N VAL A 123 -30.85 -23.26 23.42
CA VAL A 123 -30.83 -24.63 23.96
C VAL A 123 -32.08 -24.92 24.77
N SER A 124 -32.89 -25.87 24.30
CA SER A 124 -34.16 -26.31 24.87
C SER A 124 -34.24 -27.84 25.00
N ASP A 125 -35.13 -28.33 25.87
CA ASP A 125 -35.30 -29.76 26.19
C ASP A 125 -36.02 -30.56 25.09
N ASP A 126 -36.63 -29.89 24.13
CA ASP A 126 -37.35 -30.50 22.99
C ASP A 126 -36.44 -30.89 21.82
N GLY A 127 -35.11 -30.70 21.92
CA GLY A 127 -34.13 -31.08 20.89
C GLY A 127 -34.18 -30.24 19.61
N ARG A 128 -35.07 -29.23 19.56
CA ARG A 128 -35.40 -28.46 18.35
C ARG A 128 -34.25 -27.60 17.81
N TYR A 129 -33.12 -27.53 18.49
CA TYR A 129 -31.97 -26.73 18.07
C TYR A 129 -30.65 -27.50 18.10
N ASP A 130 -30.69 -28.83 18.14
CA ASP A 130 -29.49 -29.69 18.15
C ASP A 130 -28.60 -29.45 16.91
N ALA A 131 -29.21 -29.19 15.74
CA ALA A 131 -28.47 -28.84 14.53
C ALA A 131 -27.68 -27.52 14.66
N LEU A 132 -28.25 -26.52 15.33
CA LEU A 132 -27.59 -25.25 15.60
C LEU A 132 -26.44 -25.44 16.60
N VAL A 133 -26.63 -26.27 17.63
CA VAL A 133 -25.58 -26.61 18.61
C VAL A 133 -24.42 -27.35 17.94
N LEU A 134 -24.71 -28.39 17.15
CA LEU A 134 -23.68 -29.11 16.38
C LEU A 134 -22.93 -28.17 15.44
N LEU A 135 -23.64 -27.30 14.75
CA LEU A 135 -23.03 -26.33 13.84
C LEU A 135 -22.13 -25.34 14.58
N ALA A 136 -22.55 -24.87 15.76
CA ALA A 136 -21.69 -24.06 16.62
C ALA A 136 -20.42 -24.83 17.00
N VAL A 137 -20.52 -26.10 17.41
CA VAL A 137 -19.36 -26.95 17.72
C VAL A 137 -18.43 -27.08 16.51
N VAL A 138 -18.95 -27.41 15.33
CA VAL A 138 -18.16 -27.56 14.09
C VAL A 138 -17.46 -26.26 13.70
N VAL A 139 -18.16 -25.13 13.75
CA VAL A 139 -17.60 -23.82 13.45
C VAL A 139 -16.50 -23.44 14.45
N ASN A 140 -16.67 -23.78 15.73
CA ASN A 140 -15.64 -23.58 16.76
C ASN A 140 -14.39 -24.44 16.48
N VAL A 141 -14.56 -25.73 16.15
CA VAL A 141 -13.42 -26.60 15.79
C VAL A 141 -12.70 -26.05 14.55
N PHE A 142 -13.44 -25.60 13.54
CA PHE A 142 -12.84 -24.96 12.37
C PHE A 142 -12.10 -23.65 12.72
N SER A 143 -12.62 -22.88 13.68
CA SER A 143 -11.97 -21.64 14.14
C SER A 143 -10.59 -21.88 14.74
N LEU A 144 -10.31 -23.07 15.30
CA LEU A 144 -8.97 -23.43 15.79
C LEU A 144 -7.96 -23.51 14.63
N ILE A 145 -8.37 -24.04 13.47
CA ILE A 145 -7.52 -24.07 12.27
C ILE A 145 -7.25 -22.64 11.79
N VAL A 146 -8.30 -21.80 11.77
CA VAL A 146 -8.17 -20.38 11.41
C VAL A 146 -7.27 -19.63 12.40
N PHE A 147 -7.29 -19.99 13.69
CA PHE A 147 -6.41 -19.44 14.72
C PHE A 147 -4.94 -19.78 14.46
N LEU A 148 -4.62 -21.05 14.20
CA LEU A 148 -3.26 -21.46 13.86
C LEU A 148 -2.76 -20.74 12.59
N TRP A 149 -3.62 -20.63 11.58
CA TRP A 149 -3.32 -19.88 10.37
C TRP A 149 -3.11 -18.38 10.65
N PHE A 150 -3.94 -17.77 11.50
CA PHE A 150 -3.81 -16.37 11.91
C PHE A 150 -2.47 -16.09 12.58
N VAL A 151 -2.05 -16.95 13.53
CA VAL A 151 -0.75 -16.82 14.21
C VAL A 151 0.39 -16.88 13.20
N GLN A 152 0.33 -17.81 12.24
CA GLN A 152 1.32 -17.91 11.18
C GLN A 152 1.35 -16.66 10.28
N GLU A 153 0.18 -16.13 9.89
CA GLU A 153 0.06 -14.92 9.05
C GLU A 153 0.62 -13.67 9.72
N VAL A 154 0.39 -13.52 11.04
CA VAL A 154 0.96 -12.40 11.81
C VAL A 154 2.49 -12.53 11.84
N GLY A 155 3.02 -13.72 12.09
CA GLY A 155 4.46 -13.96 12.18
C GLY A 155 5.20 -13.81 10.84
N THR A 156 4.64 -14.31 9.74
CA THR A 156 5.25 -14.17 8.40
C THR A 156 5.09 -12.77 7.84
N GLY A 157 3.98 -12.12 8.18
CA GLY A 157 3.63 -10.80 7.68
C GLY A 157 4.50 -9.65 8.17
N LEU A 158 5.12 -9.80 9.34
CA LEU A 158 6.01 -8.80 9.93
C LEU A 158 7.46 -8.90 9.44
N ARG A 159 7.79 -9.91 8.63
CA ARG A 159 9.15 -10.06 8.09
C ARG A 159 9.48 -8.87 7.18
N PRO A 160 10.66 -8.23 7.31
CA PRO A 160 11.04 -7.08 6.48
C PRO A 160 10.92 -7.36 4.98
N VAL A 161 11.31 -8.56 4.54
CA VAL A 161 11.18 -9.00 3.14
C VAL A 161 9.72 -8.96 2.65
N ALA A 162 8.78 -9.46 3.44
CA ALA A 162 7.37 -9.51 3.06
C ALA A 162 6.78 -8.11 2.91
N ILE A 163 7.15 -7.19 3.81
CA ILE A 163 6.74 -5.80 3.77
C ILE A 163 7.32 -5.09 2.55
N LEU A 164 8.62 -5.24 2.29
CA LEU A 164 9.28 -4.61 1.15
C LEU A 164 8.69 -5.13 -0.18
N GLN A 165 8.39 -6.43 -0.29
CA GLN A 165 7.71 -7.01 -1.45
C GLN A 165 6.29 -6.46 -1.63
N TYR A 166 5.56 -6.26 -0.53
CA TYR A 166 4.25 -5.61 -0.55
C TYR A 166 4.35 -4.16 -1.03
N LEU A 167 5.34 -3.39 -0.53
CA LEU A 167 5.57 -2.00 -0.95
C LEU A 167 5.92 -1.91 -2.44
N TYR A 168 6.73 -2.83 -2.96
CA TYR A 168 6.97 -2.96 -4.40
C TYR A 168 5.66 -3.18 -5.17
N ALA A 169 4.81 -4.11 -4.71
CA ALA A 169 3.57 -4.44 -5.39
C ALA A 169 2.56 -3.27 -5.39
N GLU A 170 2.39 -2.58 -4.26
CA GLU A 170 1.51 -1.39 -4.20
C GLU A 170 2.11 -0.20 -4.97
N GLY A 171 3.42 0.02 -4.89
CA GLY A 171 4.10 1.06 -5.69
C GLY A 171 3.94 0.83 -7.18
N ARG A 172 4.07 -0.42 -7.64
CA ARG A 172 3.80 -0.79 -9.03
C ARG A 172 2.34 -0.52 -9.42
N LYS A 173 1.37 -0.94 -8.60
CA LYS A 173 -0.05 -0.67 -8.86
C LYS A 173 -0.34 0.83 -8.95
N ALA A 174 0.28 1.64 -8.09
CA ALA A 174 0.17 3.10 -8.15
C ALA A 174 0.76 3.65 -9.46
N MET A 175 1.94 3.16 -9.88
CA MET A 175 2.52 3.54 -11.17
C MET A 175 1.60 3.18 -12.34
N ASP A 176 0.95 2.02 -12.31
CA ASP A 176 0.04 1.57 -13.36
C ASP A 176 -1.22 2.44 -13.44
N GLY A 177 -1.66 2.99 -12.30
CA GLY A 177 -2.79 3.90 -12.24
C GLY A 177 -2.48 5.34 -12.64
N VAL A 178 -1.24 5.81 -12.42
CA VAL A 178 -0.83 7.19 -12.69
C VAL A 178 -0.19 7.34 -14.08
N TYR A 179 0.74 6.44 -14.43
CA TYR A 179 1.51 6.49 -15.68
C TYR A 179 0.97 5.48 -16.68
N GLU A 180 0.19 5.98 -17.63
CA GLU A 180 -0.33 5.16 -18.74
C GLU A 180 0.72 4.99 -19.84
N GLY A 181 0.77 3.78 -20.41
CA GLY A 181 1.66 3.46 -21.53
C GLY A 181 3.09 3.10 -21.14
N THR A 182 3.81 2.57 -22.13
CA THR A 182 5.25 2.31 -22.04
C THR A 182 6.02 3.55 -22.48
N PHE A 183 7.23 3.70 -21.96
CA PHE A 183 8.12 4.78 -22.36
C PHE A 183 8.40 4.69 -23.87
N ASP A 184 8.08 5.77 -24.58
CA ASP A 184 8.39 5.96 -25.98
C ASP A 184 9.28 7.22 -26.13
N PRO A 185 10.56 7.05 -26.51
CA PRO A 185 11.47 8.18 -26.75
C PRO A 185 10.94 9.17 -27.78
N ALA A 186 10.23 8.69 -28.82
CA ALA A 186 9.72 9.54 -29.90
C ALA A 186 8.53 10.39 -29.44
N ALA A 187 7.62 9.80 -28.66
CA ALA A 187 6.50 10.53 -28.05
C ALA A 187 6.97 11.63 -27.08
N THR A 188 8.08 11.40 -26.37
CA THR A 188 8.64 12.38 -25.41
C THR A 188 9.16 13.64 -26.12
N GLN A 189 9.77 13.50 -27.30
CA GLN A 189 10.21 14.64 -28.11
C GLN A 189 9.03 15.43 -28.68
N SER A 190 7.94 14.74 -29.06
CA SER A 190 6.71 15.39 -29.54
C SER A 190 5.97 16.15 -28.43
N ALA A 191 5.98 15.64 -27.19
CA ALA A 191 5.36 16.31 -26.05
C ALA A 191 6.10 17.61 -25.65
N ALA A 192 7.42 17.68 -25.86
CA ALA A 192 8.21 18.90 -25.63
C ALA A 192 7.89 20.03 -26.64
N GLN A 193 7.22 19.71 -27.76
CA GLN A 193 6.79 20.67 -28.78
C GLN A 193 5.32 21.12 -28.61
N GLU A 194 4.61 20.67 -27.59
CA GLU A 194 3.23 21.08 -27.37
C GLU A 194 3.11 22.56 -26.98
N LEU A 195 2.09 23.21 -27.53
CA LEU A 195 1.83 24.64 -27.36
C LEU A 195 1.76 25.02 -25.87
N PRO A 196 2.44 26.08 -25.43
CA PRO A 196 2.32 26.57 -24.06
C PRO A 196 0.86 26.96 -23.78
N LEU A 197 0.38 26.61 -22.59
CA LEU A 197 -0.92 27.08 -22.12
C LEU A 197 -0.96 28.61 -22.14
N PRO A 198 -2.14 29.22 -22.39
CA PRO A 198 -2.31 30.66 -22.27
C PRO A 198 -1.82 31.17 -20.90
N SER A 199 -1.22 32.35 -20.82
CA SER A 199 -0.68 32.88 -19.55
C SER A 199 -1.75 33.27 -18.53
N THR A 200 -3.01 33.45 -18.96
CA THR A 200 -4.12 34.00 -18.14
C THR A 200 -5.20 32.95 -17.84
N GLY A 201 -4.88 31.99 -16.98
CA GLY A 201 -5.87 31.06 -16.42
C GLY A 201 -6.51 31.59 -15.13
N ARG A 202 -7.79 31.22 -14.87
CA ARG A 202 -8.46 31.53 -13.60
C ARG A 202 -8.02 30.55 -12.53
N VAL A 203 -7.49 31.04 -11.41
CA VAL A 203 -7.08 30.20 -10.28
C VAL A 203 -8.30 29.89 -9.41
N VAL A 204 -8.47 28.62 -9.07
CA VAL A 204 -9.41 28.13 -8.07
C VAL A 204 -8.64 27.74 -6.83
N VAL A 205 -9.09 28.22 -5.68
CA VAL A 205 -8.48 27.93 -4.40
C VAL A 205 -9.12 26.72 -3.74
N ARG A 206 -8.35 26.09 -2.86
CA ARG A 206 -8.82 25.00 -2.03
C ARG A 206 -9.79 25.50 -0.97
N LYS A 207 -10.95 24.84 -0.86
CA LYS A 207 -11.94 25.05 0.20
C LYS A 207 -11.95 23.86 1.15
N GLY A 208 -11.78 24.12 2.45
CA GLY A 208 -11.74 23.12 3.51
C GLY A 208 -10.45 23.14 4.33
N ALA A 209 -10.34 22.25 5.31
CA ALA A 209 -9.22 22.21 6.25
C ALA A 209 -7.90 21.74 5.62
N SER A 210 -6.77 22.35 6.00
CA SER A 210 -5.39 21.99 5.63
C SER A 210 -5.10 20.47 5.66
N GLY A 211 -4.30 19.98 4.72
CA GLY A 211 -3.94 18.55 4.66
C GLY A 211 -3.14 18.15 3.42
N THR A 212 -2.74 16.89 3.36
CA THR A 212 -1.99 16.31 2.24
C THR A 212 -2.93 15.95 1.09
N PHE A 213 -2.55 16.30 -0.14
CA PHE A 213 -3.26 15.92 -1.36
C PHE A 213 -3.08 14.42 -1.64
N LEU A 214 -4.15 13.64 -1.56
CA LEU A 214 -4.09 12.17 -1.59
C LEU A 214 -4.39 11.57 -2.95
N ALA A 215 -5.41 12.09 -3.62
CA ALA A 215 -5.92 11.55 -4.87
C ALA A 215 -6.87 12.54 -5.54
N PHE A 216 -7.11 12.33 -6.83
CA PHE A 216 -8.10 13.06 -7.60
C PHE A 216 -8.84 12.17 -8.59
N GLY A 217 -10.06 12.59 -8.94
CA GLY A 217 -10.90 11.91 -9.91
C GLY A 217 -10.48 12.23 -11.33
N ARG A 218 -9.41 11.58 -11.84
CA ARG A 218 -8.90 11.83 -13.21
C ARG A 218 -10.01 11.80 -14.27
N ARG A 219 -10.87 10.77 -14.26
CA ARG A 219 -11.97 10.63 -15.23
C ARG A 219 -13.05 11.70 -15.02
N ASP A 220 -13.39 11.99 -13.77
CA ASP A 220 -14.41 12.97 -13.41
C ASP A 220 -13.98 14.41 -13.74
N LEU A 221 -12.71 14.75 -13.52
CA LEU A 221 -12.12 16.04 -13.91
C LEU A 221 -12.06 16.21 -15.43
N VAL A 222 -11.69 15.16 -16.18
CA VAL A 222 -11.73 15.19 -17.65
C VAL A 222 -13.16 15.38 -18.15
N ALA A 223 -14.14 14.67 -17.56
CA ALA A 223 -15.55 14.83 -17.92
C ALA A 223 -16.05 16.26 -17.62
N LEU A 224 -15.64 16.85 -16.50
CA LEU A 224 -15.93 18.24 -16.16
C LEU A 224 -15.32 19.21 -17.17
N ALA A 225 -14.05 19.00 -17.53
CA ALA A 225 -13.34 19.81 -18.51
C ALA A 225 -13.96 19.72 -19.92
N ILE A 226 -14.43 18.54 -20.34
CA ILE A 226 -15.17 18.36 -21.60
C ILE A 226 -16.51 19.11 -21.55
N LYS A 227 -17.28 18.96 -20.46
CA LYS A 227 -18.58 19.63 -20.32
C LYS A 227 -18.44 21.16 -20.33
N ALA A 228 -17.40 21.69 -19.68
CA ALA A 228 -17.12 23.12 -19.61
C ALA A 228 -16.29 23.65 -20.78
N GLN A 229 -15.89 22.79 -21.73
CA GLN A 229 -15.01 23.11 -22.86
C GLN A 229 -13.73 23.85 -22.43
N CYS A 230 -13.09 23.38 -21.36
CA CYS A 230 -11.90 23.99 -20.78
C CYS A 230 -10.77 22.96 -20.62
N THR A 231 -9.61 23.45 -20.18
CA THR A 231 -8.50 22.66 -19.64
C THR A 231 -8.35 22.98 -18.15
N ILE A 232 -8.26 21.95 -17.32
CA ILE A 232 -8.02 22.07 -15.88
C ILE A 232 -6.58 21.68 -15.61
N GLU A 233 -5.81 22.55 -14.97
CA GLU A 233 -4.48 22.27 -14.46
C GLU A 233 -4.54 22.16 -12.94
N LEU A 234 -4.26 20.99 -12.37
CA LEU A 234 -4.02 20.87 -10.94
C LEU A 234 -2.67 21.49 -10.61
N ILE A 235 -2.63 22.31 -9.55
CA ILE A 235 -1.41 22.99 -9.12
C ILE A 235 -0.58 22.12 -8.15
N PRO A 236 -1.17 21.50 -7.11
CA PRO A 236 -0.41 20.65 -6.20
C PRO A 236 -0.17 19.27 -6.80
N GLN A 237 0.97 18.66 -6.47
CA GLN A 237 1.24 17.26 -6.74
C GLN A 237 0.61 16.38 -5.66
N VAL A 238 0.18 15.17 -6.02
CA VAL A 238 -0.20 14.17 -5.02
C VAL A 238 0.99 13.94 -4.06
N GLY A 239 0.71 14.01 -2.76
CA GLY A 239 1.69 13.97 -1.68
C GLY A 239 2.03 15.33 -1.09
N ASP A 240 1.69 16.44 -1.74
CA ASP A 240 1.95 17.78 -1.23
C ASP A 240 1.00 18.15 -0.09
N PHE A 241 1.50 18.91 0.87
CA PHE A 241 0.65 19.56 1.87
C PHE A 241 0.09 20.86 1.30
N VAL A 242 -1.23 21.04 1.40
CA VAL A 242 -1.94 22.22 0.89
C VAL A 242 -2.76 22.83 2.02
N SER A 243 -2.62 24.13 2.21
CA SER A 243 -3.35 24.88 3.24
C SER A 243 -4.75 25.27 2.76
N THR A 244 -5.58 25.77 3.67
CA THR A 244 -6.84 26.42 3.31
C THR A 244 -6.55 27.63 2.42
N ASP A 245 -7.34 27.82 1.36
CA ASP A 245 -7.24 28.93 0.39
C ASP A 245 -5.95 28.97 -0.47
N ASP A 246 -5.07 27.97 -0.36
CA ASP A 246 -3.96 27.78 -1.31
C ASP A 246 -4.49 27.46 -2.72
N PRO A 247 -3.73 27.79 -3.78
CA PRO A 247 -4.10 27.44 -5.15
C PRO A 247 -4.28 25.93 -5.35
N LEU A 248 -5.46 25.51 -5.80
CA LEU A 248 -5.79 24.11 -6.06
C LEU A 248 -5.68 23.77 -7.54
N ALA A 249 -6.23 24.63 -8.39
CA ALA A 249 -6.24 24.42 -9.83
C ALA A 249 -6.25 25.73 -10.59
N ARG A 250 -5.92 25.65 -11.87
CA ARG A 250 -6.02 26.74 -12.83
C ARG A 250 -6.85 26.29 -14.02
N ILE A 251 -7.77 27.14 -14.46
CA ILE A 251 -8.72 26.84 -15.53
C ILE A 251 -8.41 27.70 -16.75
N TYR A 252 -8.40 27.05 -17.92
CA TYR A 252 -8.14 27.66 -19.22
C TYR A 252 -9.29 27.41 -20.21
N PRO A 253 -9.80 28.43 -20.91
CA PRO A 253 -9.55 29.86 -20.68
C PRO A 253 -10.15 30.33 -19.34
N ALA A 254 -9.69 31.48 -18.81
CA ALA A 254 -10.20 32.03 -17.55
C ALA A 254 -11.72 32.28 -17.52
N THR A 255 -12.33 32.49 -18.69
CA THR A 255 -13.77 32.71 -18.87
C THR A 255 -14.62 31.44 -18.73
N ALA A 256 -13.99 30.26 -18.68
CA ALA A 256 -14.70 29.00 -18.54
C ALA A 256 -15.45 28.91 -17.20
N LYS A 257 -16.75 28.61 -17.32
CA LYS A 257 -17.66 28.47 -16.18
C LYS A 257 -17.56 27.06 -15.60
N VAL A 258 -16.60 26.89 -14.70
CA VAL A 258 -16.47 25.69 -13.85
C VAL A 258 -16.86 26.07 -12.44
N GLU A 259 -17.78 25.30 -11.85
CA GLU A 259 -18.21 25.45 -10.47
C GLU A 259 -17.12 24.96 -9.51
N GLU A 260 -16.62 25.86 -8.65
CA GLU A 260 -15.48 25.59 -7.76
C GLU A 260 -15.79 24.54 -6.70
N ALA A 261 -17.05 24.45 -6.25
CA ALA A 261 -17.51 23.44 -5.31
C ALA A 261 -17.40 22.03 -5.90
N ILE A 262 -17.79 21.85 -7.17
CA ILE A 262 -17.66 20.57 -7.88
C ILE A 262 -16.18 20.19 -8.02
N LEU A 263 -15.32 21.15 -8.38
CA LEU A 263 -13.88 20.90 -8.49
C LEU A 263 -13.27 20.45 -7.15
N ASN A 264 -13.63 21.11 -6.05
CA ASN A 264 -13.18 20.73 -4.71
C ASN A 264 -13.70 19.34 -4.26
N ASP A 265 -14.85 18.87 -4.77
CA ASP A 265 -15.37 17.51 -4.54
C ASP A 265 -14.72 16.44 -5.45
N MET A 266 -13.83 16.84 -6.36
CA MET A 266 -13.07 15.92 -7.24
C MET A 266 -11.64 15.65 -6.77
N VAL A 267 -11.24 16.25 -5.65
CA VAL A 267 -9.91 16.09 -5.04
C VAL A 267 -10.06 15.61 -3.60
N ALA A 268 -9.14 14.75 -3.17
CA ALA A 268 -9.15 14.17 -1.83
C ALA A 268 -7.94 14.68 -1.04
N PHE A 269 -8.21 15.18 0.17
CA PHE A 269 -7.21 15.57 1.15
C PHE A 269 -7.37 14.74 2.42
N GLY A 270 -6.26 14.51 3.13
CA GLY A 270 -6.27 13.86 4.43
C GLY A 270 -5.02 14.17 5.26
N PRO A 271 -4.98 13.66 6.51
CA PRO A 271 -3.90 13.98 7.45
C PRO A 271 -2.58 13.27 7.13
N GLU A 272 -2.64 12.15 6.40
CA GLU A 272 -1.48 11.32 6.09
C GLU A 272 -1.44 10.99 4.59
N ARG A 273 -0.24 11.02 4.02
CA ARG A 273 0.04 10.61 2.64
C ARG A 273 -0.33 9.14 2.43
N THR A 274 -0.87 8.82 1.24
CA THR A 274 -1.27 7.45 0.87
C THR A 274 -0.58 7.03 -0.43
N MET A 275 -0.46 5.73 -0.69
CA MET A 275 0.19 5.21 -1.89
C MET A 275 -0.73 5.14 -3.12
N GLU A 276 -2.06 5.32 -2.97
CA GLU A 276 -3.05 4.97 -4.01
C GLU A 276 -2.80 5.65 -5.37
N GLN A 277 -2.48 6.94 -5.35
CA GLN A 277 -2.08 7.71 -6.53
C GLN A 277 -0.67 8.31 -6.38
N ASP A 278 0.14 7.74 -5.49
CA ASP A 278 1.48 8.24 -5.17
C ASP A 278 2.56 7.16 -5.25
N PRO A 279 3.11 6.94 -6.45
CA PRO A 279 4.19 5.98 -6.64
C PRO A 279 5.46 6.31 -5.86
N MET A 280 5.75 7.60 -5.62
CA MET A 280 6.96 8.01 -4.90
C MET A 280 6.92 7.63 -3.43
N PHE A 281 5.71 7.58 -2.85
CA PHE A 281 5.59 7.20 -1.45
C PHE A 281 6.05 5.77 -1.19
N ALA A 282 5.94 4.86 -2.18
CA ALA A 282 6.52 3.52 -2.10
C ALA A 282 8.04 3.56 -1.95
N PHE A 283 8.73 4.34 -2.80
CA PHE A 283 10.17 4.54 -2.68
C PHE A 283 10.53 5.14 -1.34
N ARG A 284 9.81 6.18 -0.91
CA ARG A 284 10.06 6.84 0.37
C ARG A 284 10.00 5.86 1.54
N ILE A 285 8.99 4.99 1.61
CA ILE A 285 8.88 4.00 2.68
C ILE A 285 10.00 2.96 2.60
N MET A 286 10.36 2.48 1.41
CA MET A 286 11.49 1.55 1.25
C MET A 286 12.82 2.19 1.66
N VAL A 287 13.03 3.46 1.33
CA VAL A 287 14.20 4.26 1.74
C VAL A 287 14.19 4.48 3.25
N ASP A 288 13.05 4.80 3.88
CA ASP A 288 12.94 4.92 5.34
C ASP A 288 13.38 3.62 6.03
N ILE A 289 12.96 2.45 5.51
CA ILE A 289 13.34 1.13 6.03
C ILE A 289 14.85 0.91 5.88
N GLY A 290 15.41 1.18 4.70
CA GLY A 290 16.84 1.01 4.44
C GLY A 290 17.70 1.98 5.25
N ALA A 291 17.36 3.26 5.28
CA ALA A 291 18.05 4.30 6.06
C ALA A 291 18.02 3.98 7.56
N ARG A 292 16.89 3.50 8.08
CA ARG A 292 16.78 3.06 9.47
C ARG A 292 17.68 1.86 9.76
N ALA A 293 17.68 0.85 8.87
CA ALA A 293 18.54 -0.31 9.02
C ALA A 293 20.04 0.09 9.03
N LEU A 294 20.41 1.13 8.27
CA LEU A 294 21.76 1.68 8.21
C LEU A 294 22.10 2.67 9.33
N SER A 295 21.13 3.02 10.18
CA SER A 295 21.39 3.95 11.29
C SER A 295 22.39 3.35 12.29
N PRO A 296 23.19 4.19 12.98
CA PRO A 296 24.17 3.71 13.96
C PRO A 296 23.59 2.84 15.08
N ALA A 297 22.29 3.02 15.40
CA ALA A 297 21.61 2.27 16.45
C ALA A 297 21.22 0.84 16.02
N ILE A 298 21.06 0.57 14.73
CA ILE A 298 20.61 -0.73 14.21
C ILE A 298 21.75 -1.46 13.50
N ASN A 299 22.42 -0.77 12.56
CA ASN A 299 23.55 -1.29 11.79
C ASN A 299 23.31 -2.67 11.14
N ASP A 300 22.17 -2.82 10.45
CA ASP A 300 21.79 -4.02 9.70
C ASP A 300 21.87 -3.77 8.18
N PRO A 301 23.06 -3.96 7.56
CA PRO A 301 23.23 -3.79 6.13
C PRO A 301 22.47 -4.83 5.30
N THR A 302 22.09 -5.98 5.86
CA THR A 302 21.36 -7.01 5.12
C THR A 302 19.92 -6.58 4.87
N THR A 303 19.24 -5.99 5.86
CA THR A 303 17.91 -5.40 5.66
C THR A 303 17.96 -4.22 4.67
N ALA A 304 19.02 -3.42 4.69
CA ALA A 304 19.20 -2.36 3.71
C ALA A 304 19.36 -2.89 2.26
N VAL A 305 20.11 -3.98 2.07
CA VAL A 305 20.22 -4.67 0.77
C VAL A 305 18.85 -5.15 0.28
N LEU A 306 18.01 -5.71 1.16
CA LEU A 306 16.64 -6.11 0.80
C LEU A 306 15.79 -4.92 0.33
N ALA A 307 15.95 -3.75 0.95
CA ALA A 307 15.27 -2.53 0.50
C ALA A 307 15.78 -2.10 -0.88
N ILE A 308 17.11 -2.11 -1.09
CA ILE A 308 17.74 -1.83 -2.38
C ILE A 308 17.27 -2.79 -3.48
N ASP A 309 17.03 -4.08 -3.16
CA ASP A 309 16.47 -5.03 -4.12
C ASP A 309 15.07 -4.64 -4.61
N GLN A 310 14.19 -4.20 -3.70
CA GLN A 310 12.85 -3.79 -4.09
C GLN A 310 12.85 -2.43 -4.81
N ILE A 311 13.71 -1.51 -4.39
CA ILE A 311 13.95 -0.24 -5.09
C ILE A 311 14.49 -0.50 -6.50
N HIS A 312 15.45 -1.41 -6.67
CA HIS A 312 15.98 -1.83 -7.97
C HIS A 312 14.84 -2.28 -8.89
N ARG A 313 14.00 -3.20 -8.41
CA ARG A 313 12.85 -3.70 -9.18
C ARG A 313 11.89 -2.60 -9.57
N LEU A 314 11.58 -1.68 -8.66
CA LEU A 314 10.63 -0.61 -8.91
C LEU A 314 11.20 0.49 -9.81
N LEU A 315 12.48 0.87 -9.65
CA LEU A 315 13.18 1.78 -10.56
C LEU A 315 13.25 1.22 -11.97
N ARG A 316 13.58 -0.06 -12.12
CA ARG A 316 13.58 -0.72 -13.43
C ARG A 316 12.21 -0.65 -14.07
N TYR A 317 11.16 -0.89 -13.29
CA TYR A 317 9.78 -0.80 -13.78
C TYR A 317 9.42 0.62 -14.21
N ALA A 318 9.69 1.61 -13.35
CA ALA A 318 9.50 3.03 -13.61
C ALA A 318 10.24 3.50 -14.87
N GLY A 319 11.47 3.06 -15.10
CA GLY A 319 12.28 3.47 -16.25
C GLY A 319 11.65 3.15 -17.60
N PHE A 320 10.75 2.15 -17.67
CA PHE A 320 9.96 1.80 -18.85
C PHE A 320 8.55 2.41 -18.88
N ARG A 321 8.20 3.29 -17.94
CA ARG A 321 6.93 4.02 -17.93
C ARG A 321 7.07 5.42 -18.48
N ASN A 322 5.95 5.96 -18.98
CA ASN A 322 5.85 7.32 -19.49
C ASN A 322 5.71 8.36 -18.36
N ILE A 323 6.77 8.50 -17.57
CA ILE A 323 6.86 9.41 -16.43
C ILE A 323 7.00 10.86 -16.91
N GLY A 324 6.38 11.81 -16.19
CA GLY A 324 6.57 13.23 -16.40
C GLY A 324 5.62 13.87 -17.42
N THR A 325 4.63 13.12 -17.94
CA THR A 325 3.70 13.66 -18.95
C THR A 325 2.60 14.50 -18.33
N GLY A 326 1.98 14.01 -17.24
CA GLY A 326 0.99 14.75 -16.45
C GLY A 326 -0.18 15.33 -17.25
N ARG A 327 -0.46 14.84 -18.46
CA ARG A 327 -1.40 15.42 -19.42
C ARG A 327 -2.40 14.38 -19.88
N VAL A 328 -3.67 14.79 -19.98
CA VAL A 328 -4.76 13.92 -20.41
C VAL A 328 -5.57 14.58 -21.51
N TYR A 329 -5.70 13.86 -22.62
CA TYR A 329 -6.43 14.27 -23.80
C TYR A 329 -7.82 13.61 -23.84
N ASP A 330 -8.79 14.28 -24.45
CA ASP A 330 -10.07 13.66 -24.82
C ASP A 330 -9.95 12.82 -26.11
N ARG A 331 -11.06 12.24 -26.55
CA ARG A 331 -11.12 11.41 -27.75
C ARG A 331 -10.83 12.19 -29.04
N ASP A 332 -11.00 13.51 -29.01
CA ASP A 332 -10.74 14.41 -30.14
C ASP A 332 -9.31 14.97 -30.11
N GLY A 333 -8.47 14.46 -29.20
CA GLY A 333 -7.07 14.89 -29.05
C GLY A 333 -6.91 16.25 -28.36
N ARG A 334 -7.94 16.79 -27.69
CA ARG A 334 -7.85 18.08 -26.99
C ARG A 334 -7.39 17.90 -25.55
N LEU A 335 -6.47 18.74 -25.08
CA LEU A 335 -5.95 18.70 -23.72
C LEU A 335 -7.03 19.11 -22.71
N ARG A 336 -7.37 18.22 -21.77
CA ARG A 336 -8.44 18.43 -20.79
C ARG A 336 -7.97 18.54 -19.35
N LEU A 337 -6.94 17.79 -18.98
CA LEU A 337 -6.41 17.78 -17.63
C LEU A 337 -4.89 17.82 -17.67
N ILE A 338 -4.32 18.65 -16.82
CA ILE A 338 -2.89 18.69 -16.50
C ILE A 338 -2.76 18.49 -15.00
N PHE A 339 -1.80 17.68 -14.58
CA PHE A 339 -1.49 17.48 -13.18
C PHE A 339 0.01 17.25 -13.01
N PRO A 340 0.63 17.74 -11.93
CA PRO A 340 2.06 17.58 -11.74
C PRO A 340 2.36 16.10 -11.49
N THR A 341 3.43 15.62 -12.11
CA THR A 341 4.02 14.31 -11.82
C THR A 341 5.52 14.49 -11.69
N PRO A 342 6.18 13.75 -10.78
CA PRO A 342 7.61 13.84 -10.61
C PRO A 342 8.33 13.43 -11.90
N ALA A 343 9.46 14.05 -12.16
CA ALA A 343 10.36 13.63 -13.21
C ALA A 343 11.06 12.32 -12.84
N TRP A 344 11.70 11.70 -13.83
CA TRP A 344 12.53 10.52 -13.59
C TRP A 344 13.67 10.81 -12.61
N ASP A 345 14.30 11.96 -12.75
CA ASP A 345 15.42 12.38 -11.90
C ASP A 345 14.99 12.51 -10.44
N ASP A 346 13.80 13.07 -10.17
CA ASP A 346 13.23 13.15 -8.81
C ASP A 346 13.05 11.76 -8.17
N ILE A 347 12.63 10.77 -8.96
CA ILE A 347 12.45 9.39 -8.48
C ILE A 347 13.79 8.74 -8.17
N VAL A 348 14.81 8.94 -9.02
CA VAL A 348 16.17 8.42 -8.82
C VAL A 348 16.79 9.04 -7.58
N ASP A 349 16.69 10.36 -7.43
CA ASP A 349 17.24 11.10 -6.29
C ASP A 349 16.59 10.66 -4.98
N LEU A 350 15.26 10.54 -4.96
CA LEU A 350 14.52 10.01 -3.81
C LEU A 350 14.97 8.59 -3.43
N ALA A 351 15.17 7.73 -4.43
CA ALA A 351 15.46 6.31 -4.21
C ALA A 351 16.88 6.05 -3.69
N LEU A 352 17.84 6.94 -3.98
CA LEU A 352 19.27 6.67 -3.79
C LEU A 352 19.97 7.58 -2.79
N THR A 353 19.57 8.85 -2.70
CA THR A 353 20.35 9.88 -1.98
C THR A 353 20.62 9.48 -0.53
N GLU A 354 19.57 9.14 0.22
CA GLU A 354 19.70 8.79 1.63
C GLU A 354 20.37 7.43 1.85
N LEU A 355 20.07 6.43 1.01
CA LEU A 355 20.71 5.12 1.11
C LEU A 355 22.21 5.20 0.85
N ARG A 356 22.63 6.06 -0.08
CA ARG A 356 24.05 6.34 -0.33
C ARG A 356 24.70 7.11 0.82
N GLN A 357 24.00 8.08 1.41
CA GLN A 357 24.52 8.85 2.55
C GLN A 357 24.70 7.97 3.80
N PHE A 358 23.66 7.24 4.22
CA PHE A 358 23.71 6.39 5.41
C PHE A 358 24.50 5.10 5.18
N GLY A 359 24.50 4.58 3.95
CA GLY A 359 25.21 3.34 3.59
C GLY A 359 26.69 3.52 3.27
N GLY A 360 27.19 4.76 3.32
CA GLY A 360 28.52 5.10 2.84
C GLY A 360 29.68 4.37 3.53
N GLY A 361 29.50 3.95 4.79
CA GLY A 361 30.48 3.15 5.55
C GLY A 361 30.32 1.63 5.42
N SER A 362 29.35 1.14 4.64
CA SER A 362 29.08 -0.28 4.47
C SER A 362 29.52 -0.77 3.10
N ILE A 363 30.54 -1.63 3.07
CA ILE A 363 31.03 -2.28 1.85
C ILE A 363 29.88 -3.03 1.17
N GLN A 364 29.07 -3.78 1.93
CA GLN A 364 27.95 -4.57 1.40
C GLN A 364 26.93 -3.69 0.66
N VAL A 365 26.57 -2.55 1.24
CA VAL A 365 25.61 -1.61 0.65
C VAL A 365 26.18 -0.94 -0.59
N ALA A 366 27.45 -0.51 -0.53
CA ALA A 366 28.14 0.11 -1.66
C ALA A 366 28.16 -0.83 -2.88
N ARG A 367 28.59 -2.08 -2.70
CA ARG A 367 28.63 -3.12 -3.74
C ARG A 367 27.27 -3.36 -4.37
N ARG A 368 26.24 -3.53 -3.54
CA ARG A 368 24.88 -3.80 -4.01
C ARG A 368 24.29 -2.61 -4.75
N THR A 369 24.50 -1.40 -4.25
CA THR A 369 24.03 -0.16 -4.90
C THR A 369 24.71 0.03 -6.25
N LYS A 370 26.02 -0.23 -6.33
CA LYS A 370 26.76 -0.18 -7.59
C LYS A 370 26.22 -1.20 -8.61
N ALA A 371 26.03 -2.46 -8.20
CA ALA A 371 25.43 -3.49 -9.06
C ALA A 371 24.02 -3.12 -9.56
N MET A 372 23.20 -2.47 -8.72
CA MET A 372 21.90 -1.94 -9.15
C MET A 372 22.07 -0.87 -10.24
N LEU A 373 22.93 0.12 -10.00
CA LEU A 373 23.13 1.24 -10.91
C LEU A 373 23.66 0.78 -12.26
N GLU A 374 24.70 -0.06 -12.27
CA GLU A 374 25.27 -0.63 -13.49
C GLU A 374 24.23 -1.44 -14.28
N HIS A 375 23.47 -2.30 -13.60
CA HIS A 375 22.42 -3.07 -14.23
C HIS A 375 21.29 -2.18 -14.80
N LEU A 376 20.87 -1.15 -14.06
CA LEU A 376 19.85 -0.20 -14.55
C LEU A 376 20.37 0.61 -15.75
N ILE A 377 21.64 1.04 -15.73
CA ILE A 377 22.28 1.75 -16.85
C ILE A 377 22.34 0.85 -18.09
N ALA A 378 22.66 -0.44 -17.91
CA ALA A 378 22.74 -1.40 -19.01
C ALA A 378 21.37 -1.78 -19.60
N THR A 379 20.32 -1.81 -18.78
CA THR A 379 19.02 -2.36 -19.19
C THR A 379 17.95 -1.32 -19.50
N LEU A 380 18.07 -0.08 -19.03
CA LEU A 380 17.08 0.97 -19.29
C LEU A 380 17.36 1.74 -20.59
N PRO A 381 16.35 2.39 -21.17
CA PRO A 381 16.52 3.24 -22.35
C PRO A 381 17.58 4.33 -22.10
N PRO A 382 18.40 4.71 -23.11
CA PRO A 382 19.49 5.68 -22.95
C PRO A 382 19.07 7.00 -22.29
N ALA A 383 17.87 7.48 -22.59
CA ALA A 383 17.28 8.70 -22.02
C ALA A 383 17.12 8.66 -20.48
N ARG A 384 17.09 7.47 -19.85
CA ARG A 384 16.98 7.30 -18.39
C ARG A 384 18.34 7.17 -17.69
N THR A 385 19.42 7.01 -18.45
CA THR A 385 20.74 6.66 -17.88
C THR A 385 21.49 7.84 -17.27
N ALA A 386 21.19 9.08 -17.66
CA ALA A 386 21.93 10.25 -17.20
C ALA A 386 21.88 10.42 -15.68
N ALA A 387 20.68 10.35 -15.08
CA ALA A 387 20.51 10.43 -13.63
C ALA A 387 21.22 9.30 -12.89
N LEU A 388 21.13 8.07 -13.40
CA LEU A 388 21.79 6.90 -12.81
C LEU A 388 23.31 7.01 -12.85
N ARG A 389 23.88 7.53 -13.95
CA ARG A 389 25.32 7.77 -14.07
C ARG A 389 25.80 8.84 -13.07
N ARG A 390 25.02 9.89 -12.84
CA ARG A 390 25.35 10.89 -11.80
C ARG A 390 25.39 10.26 -10.41
N GLU A 391 24.42 9.41 -10.07
CA GLU A 391 24.42 8.71 -8.79
C GLU A 391 25.56 7.69 -8.68
N LEU A 392 25.93 7.01 -9.77
CA LEU A 392 27.09 6.10 -9.79
C LEU A 392 28.40 6.84 -9.50
N VAL A 393 28.66 7.96 -10.17
CA VAL A 393 29.84 8.81 -9.91
C VAL A 393 29.84 9.30 -8.46
N THR A 394 28.67 9.69 -7.94
CA THR A 394 28.53 10.17 -6.57
C THR A 394 28.79 9.06 -5.54
N LEU A 395 28.36 7.83 -5.84
CA LEU A 395 28.62 6.64 -5.04
C LEU A 395 30.12 6.33 -4.99
N GLU A 396 30.79 6.28 -6.14
CA GLU A 396 32.24 6.01 -6.23
C GLU A 396 33.07 7.06 -5.48
N SER A 397 32.68 8.33 -5.63
CA SER A 397 33.27 9.43 -4.87
C SER A 397 33.02 9.28 -3.35
N GLY A 398 31.85 8.78 -2.95
CA GLY A 398 31.53 8.47 -1.55
C GLY A 398 32.38 7.34 -0.99
N ILE A 399 32.56 6.25 -1.75
CA ILE A 399 33.42 5.12 -1.38
C ILE A 399 34.85 5.59 -1.14
N ALA A 400 35.39 6.43 -2.03
CA ALA A 400 36.74 6.97 -1.89
C ALA A 400 36.92 7.83 -0.63
N ARG A 401 35.87 8.52 -0.17
CA ARG A 401 35.91 9.33 1.05
C ARG A 401 35.76 8.52 2.34
N ASN A 402 34.94 7.46 2.33
CA ASN A 402 34.55 6.77 3.55
C ASN A 402 35.48 5.62 3.96
N PHE A 403 36.27 5.06 3.02
CA PHE A 403 37.18 3.96 3.30
C PHE A 403 38.65 4.41 3.13
N ALA A 404 39.40 4.45 4.24
CA ALA A 404 40.81 4.81 4.22
C ALA A 404 41.67 3.72 3.55
N GLU A 405 41.42 2.46 3.92
CA GLU A 405 42.17 1.29 3.46
C GLU A 405 41.96 1.07 1.94
N PRO A 406 43.04 1.02 1.13
CA PRO A 406 42.94 0.75 -0.30
C PRO A 406 42.19 -0.55 -0.66
N ASP A 407 42.35 -1.62 0.13
CA ASP A 407 41.66 -2.88 -0.15
C ASP A 407 40.14 -2.78 0.08
N ASP A 408 39.71 -2.09 1.12
CA ASP A 408 38.29 -1.85 1.38
C ASP A 408 37.66 -0.97 0.29
N ARG A 409 38.39 0.03 -0.22
CA ARG A 409 37.95 0.82 -1.39
C ARG A 409 37.77 -0.06 -2.63
N ARG A 410 38.69 -0.99 -2.90
CA ARG A 410 38.55 -1.93 -4.02
C ARG A 410 37.34 -2.83 -3.82
N ARG A 411 37.19 -3.38 -2.61
CA ARG A 411 36.07 -4.25 -2.24
C ARG A 411 34.73 -3.54 -2.40
N ALA A 412 34.57 -2.33 -1.87
CA ALA A 412 33.33 -1.55 -1.96
C ALA A 412 32.99 -1.11 -3.40
N ASN A 413 34.01 -0.89 -4.24
CA ASN A 413 33.83 -0.54 -5.65
C ASN A 413 33.53 -1.73 -6.57
N PHE A 414 33.53 -2.96 -6.06
CA PHE A 414 33.19 -4.15 -6.84
C PHE A 414 31.68 -4.38 -6.85
N ALA A 415 31.04 -4.38 -8.02
CA ALA A 415 29.61 -4.64 -8.12
C ALA A 415 29.29 -6.09 -7.72
N ASP A 416 28.37 -6.27 -6.78
CA ASP A 416 27.89 -7.59 -6.35
C ASP A 416 26.38 -7.56 -6.08
N PHE A 417 25.63 -8.42 -6.76
CA PHE A 417 24.18 -8.53 -6.60
C PHE A 417 23.75 -9.06 -5.21
N GLN A 418 24.63 -9.76 -4.50
CA GLN A 418 24.37 -10.21 -3.12
C GLN A 418 24.91 -9.22 -2.09
N GLY A 419 25.92 -8.41 -2.46
CA GLY A 419 26.65 -7.53 -1.56
C GLY A 419 27.59 -8.25 -0.57
N LEU A 420 27.72 -9.57 -0.65
CA LEU A 420 28.49 -10.40 0.28
C LEU A 420 29.97 -10.57 -0.11
N GLY A 421 30.36 -10.09 -1.29
CA GLY A 421 31.71 -10.26 -1.83
C GLY A 421 31.97 -11.63 -2.45
N GLY A 422 30.91 -12.34 -2.85
CA GLY A 422 31.01 -13.61 -3.56
C GLY A 422 31.44 -13.40 -5.02
N SER A 423 32.07 -14.41 -5.63
CA SER A 423 32.57 -14.42 -7.00
C SER A 423 31.45 -14.44 -8.06
N SER A 424 30.47 -13.54 -7.99
CA SER A 424 29.47 -13.37 -9.04
C SER A 424 30.02 -12.48 -10.16
N ALA A 425 31.16 -12.86 -10.71
CA ALA A 425 31.43 -12.53 -12.11
C ALA A 425 30.34 -13.26 -12.91
N ARG A 426 29.28 -12.55 -13.30
CA ARG A 426 28.65 -12.89 -14.57
C ARG A 426 29.74 -12.63 -15.60
N SER A 427 30.39 -13.71 -16.04
CA SER A 427 31.23 -13.72 -17.23
C SER A 427 30.54 -12.90 -18.32
N ASP A 428 31.28 -11.98 -18.93
CA ASP A 428 30.88 -11.11 -20.02
C ASP A 428 30.56 -11.91 -21.31
N GLU A 429 29.59 -12.81 -21.24
CA GLU A 429 29.01 -13.53 -22.38
C GLU A 429 27.49 -13.29 -22.39
N LEU A 430 27.07 -12.11 -22.85
CA LEU A 430 25.76 -11.86 -23.46
C LEU A 430 25.88 -10.83 -24.58
#